data_AF-A0ABD5SCW5-F1
#
_entry.id   AF-A0ABD5SCW5-F1
#
_cell.length_a   1.000
_cell.length_b   1.000
_cell.length_c   1.000
_cell.angle_alpha   90.00
_cell.angle_beta   90.00
_cell.angle_gamma   90.00
#
_symmetry.space_group_name_H-M   'P 1'
#
loop_
_entity.id
_entity.type
_entity.pdbx_description
1 polymer ?
#
loop_
_entity_poly.entity_id
_entity_poly.type
_entity_poly.pdbx_seq_one_letter_code
_entity_poly.pdbx_strand_id
1 'polypeptide(L)' 'MEFDLPTAAGLVVLLVALGAGGLVGGGMMVLSTTLTMVVPSMIAFAAVVFLIGMKHGEFRAGSA' A
#
# COMPACT_ATOMS: atom_id res chain seq x y z
N MET A 1 -11.91 3.48 16.71
CA MET A 1 -11.15 2.26 16.39
C MET A 1 -9.68 2.66 16.43
N GLU A 2 -8.80 1.87 17.04
CA GLU A 2 -7.35 2.15 17.21
C GLU A 2 -6.57 1.99 15.88
N PHE A 3 -7.21 2.42 14.79
CA PHE A 3 -6.75 2.50 13.41
C PHE A 3 -7.56 3.59 12.74
N ASP A 4 -7.24 4.82 13.12
CA ASP A 4 -7.65 6.03 12.45
C ASP A 4 -6.98 6.13 11.06
N LEU A 5 -7.61 6.88 10.15
CA LEU A 5 -7.17 7.03 8.76
C LEU A 5 -5.66 7.29 8.59
N PRO A 6 -5.01 8.19 9.37
CA PRO A 6 -3.57 8.40 9.23
C PRO A 6 -2.74 7.17 9.62
N THR A 7 -3.14 6.45 10.68
CA THR A 7 -2.47 5.22 11.12
C THR A 7 -2.58 4.12 10.07
N ALA A 8 -3.77 3.95 9.49
CA ALA A 8 -4.00 2.96 8.44
C ALA A 8 -3.24 3.30 7.14
N ALA A 9 -3.25 4.56 6.72
CA ALA A 9 -2.47 5.02 5.56
C ALA A 9 -0.96 4.86 5.81
N GLY A 10 -0.47 5.16 7.02
CA GLY A 10 0.92 4.96 7.42
C GLY A 10 1.36 3.50 7.31
N LEU A 11 0.51 2.56 7.71
CA LEU A 11 0.78 1.12 7.54
C LEU A 11 0.88 0.72 6.06
N VAL A 12 0.01 1.25 5.19
CA VAL A 12 0.10 0.99 3.74
C VAL A 12 1.44 1.47 3.19
N VAL A 13 1.86 2.68 3.56
CA VAL A 13 3.17 3.23 3.15
C VAL A 13 4.32 2.37 3.65
N LEU A 14 4.25 1.92 4.91
CA LEU A 14 5.27 1.02 5.50
C LEU A 14 5.37 -0.30 4.71
N LEU A 15 4.24 -0.91 4.35
CA LEU A 15 4.24 -2.14 3.57
C LEU A 15 4.84 -1.94 2.17
N VAL A 16 4.53 -0.82 1.52
CA VAL A 16 5.14 -0.46 0.24
C VAL A 16 6.66 -0.29 0.39
N ALA A 17 7.12 0.39 1.43
CA ALA A 17 8.55 0.59 1.69
C ALA A 17 9.28 -0.73 1.96
N LEU A 18 8.69 -1.64 2.74
CA LEU A 18 9.25 -2.96 3.01
C LEU A 18 9.32 -3.82 1.74
N GLY A 19 8.27 -3.82 0.91
CA GLY A 19 8.26 -4.53 -0.36
C GLY A 19 9.32 -3.99 -1.33
N ALA A 20 9.41 -2.66 -1.46
CA ALA A 20 10.42 -2.01 -2.29
C ALA A 20 11.84 -2.32 -1.79
N GLY A 21 12.09 -2.22 -0.49
CA GLY A 21 13.37 -2.54 0.13
C GLY A 21 13.77 -4.00 -0.06
N GLY A 22 12.81 -4.93 0.06
CA GLY A 22 13.04 -6.35 -0.21
C GLY A 22 13.43 -6.64 -1.67
N LEU A 23 12.76 -5.99 -2.63
CA LEU A 23 13.09 -6.13 -4.05
C LEU A 23 14.48 -5.60 -4.39
N VAL A 24 14.84 -4.43 -3.84
CA VAL A 24 16.16 -3.83 -4.04
C VAL A 24 17.25 -4.64 -3.35
N GLY A 25 17.06 -4.98 -2.07
CA GLY A 25 18.04 -5.71 -1.27
C GLY A 25 18.26 -7.16 -1.73
N GLY A 26 17.23 -7.77 -2.33
CA GLY A 26 17.31 -9.13 -2.89
C GLY A 26 17.93 -9.20 -4.29
N GLY A 27 18.20 -8.07 -4.95
CA GLY A 27 18.75 -8.06 -6.31
C GLY A 27 17.83 -8.70 -7.36
N MET A 28 16.52 -8.77 -7.09
CA MET A 28 15.54 -9.46 -7.94
C MET A 28 15.30 -8.73 -9.27
N MET A 29 15.56 -7.42 -9.30
CA MET A 29 15.38 -6.56 -10.48
C MET A 29 16.45 -5.46 -10.50
N VAL A 30 16.65 -4.85 -11.67
CA VAL A 30 17.50 -3.66 -11.80
C VAL A 30 16.90 -2.51 -10.99
N LEU A 31 17.73 -1.79 -10.23
CA LEU A 31 17.30 -0.69 -9.36
C LEU A 31 16.44 0.34 -10.09
N SER A 32 16.81 0.71 -11.33
CA SER A 32 16.04 1.66 -12.14
C SER A 32 14.63 1.15 -12.40
N THR A 33 14.46 -0.11 -12.81
CA THR A 33 13.14 -0.73 -13.02
C THR A 33 12.31 -0.75 -11.75
N THR A 34 12.91 -1.09 -10.61
CA THR A 34 12.20 -1.08 -9.33
C THR A 34 11.69 0.33 -8.98
N LEU A 35 12.53 1.35 -9.11
CA LEU A 35 12.18 2.71 -8.68
C LEU A 35 11.26 3.45 -9.66
N THR A 36 11.38 3.22 -10.97
CA THR A 36 10.63 4.00 -11.98
C THR A 36 9.37 3.30 -12.50
N MET A 37 9.23 1.99 -12.26
CA MET A 37 8.06 1.23 -12.69
C MET A 37 7.35 0.55 -11.52
N VAL A 38 8.07 -0.28 -10.78
CA VAL A 38 7.45 -1.16 -9.77
C VAL A 38 6.92 -0.37 -8.60
N VAL A 39 7.73 0.50 -7.99
CA VAL A 39 7.32 1.32 -6.85
C VAL A 39 6.14 2.24 -7.20
N PRO A 40 6.14 2.97 -8.33
CA PRO A 40 4.97 3.74 -8.75
C PRO A 40 3.70 2.90 -8.90
N SER A 41 3.79 1.72 -9.55
CA SER A 41 2.64 0.82 -9.69
C SER A 41 2.15 0.26 -8.34
N MET A 42 3.07 -0.09 -7.43
CA MET A 42 2.73 -0.51 -6.07
C MET A 42 1.97 0.57 -5.31
N ILE A 43 2.43 1.82 -5.39
CA ILE A 43 1.76 2.96 -4.75
C ILE A 43 0.36 3.16 -5.33
N ALA A 44 0.23 3.18 -6.66
CA ALA A 44 -1.05 3.36 -7.33
C ALA A 44 -2.05 2.24 -6.96
N PHE A 45 -1.60 0.99 -7.01
CA PHE A 45 -2.43 -0.16 -6.63
C PHE A 45 -2.84 -0.10 -5.15
N ALA A 46 -1.87 0.14 -4.26
CA ALA A 46 -2.12 0.26 -2.82
C ALA A 46 -3.14 1.35 -2.50
N ALA A 47 -3.04 2.51 -3.15
CA ALA A 47 -4.01 3.59 -2.99
C ALA A 47 -5.42 3.17 -3.42
N VAL A 48 -5.56 2.52 -4.59
CA VAL A 48 -6.85 2.05 -5.10
C VAL A 48 -7.49 1.05 -4.14
N VAL A 49 -6.77 0.00 -3.74
CA VAL A 49 -7.33 -1.04 -2.88
C VAL A 49 -7.60 -0.54 -1.47
N PHE A 50 -6.78 0.37 -0.95
CA PHE A 50 -7.00 0.99 0.36
C PHE A 50 -8.30 1.80 0.37
N LEU A 51 -8.50 2.66 -0.63
CA LEU A 51 -9.72 3.47 -0.75
C LEU A 51 -10.97 2.60 -0.91
N ILE A 52 -10.93 1.59 -1.79
CA ILE A 52 -12.05 0.67 -1.99
C ILE A 52 -12.33 -0.13 -0.72
N GLY A 53 -11.29 -0.65 -0.06
CA GLY A 53 -11.40 -1.43 1.17
C GLY A 53 -12.02 -0.62 2.31
N MET A 54 -11.61 0.64 2.49
CA MET A 54 -12.23 1.54 3.47
C MET A 54 -13.73 1.72 3.19
N LYS A 55 -14.12 2.00 1.94
CA LYS A 55 -15.52 2.20 1.57
C LYS A 55 -16.36 0.93 1.77
N HIS A 56 -15.80 -0.23 1.46
CA HIS A 56 -16.44 -1.51 1.73
C HIS A 56 -16.61 -1.77 3.23
N GLY A 57 -15.60 -1.41 4.04
CA GLY A 57 -15.67 -1.49 5.51
C GLY A 57 -16.75 -0.59 6.09
N GLU A 58 -16.81 0.67 5.65
CA GLU A 58 -17.86 1.63 6.03
C GLU A 58 -19.26 1.12 5.68
N PHE A 59 -19.45 0.58 4.47
CA PHE A 59 -20.72 -0.01 4.05
C PHE A 59 -21.17 -1.15 4.96
N ARG A 60 -20.26 -2.07 5.31
CA ARG A 60 -20.57 -3.20 6.19
C ARG A 60 -20.82 -2.76 7.64
N ALA A 61 -20.09 -1.77 8.14
CA ALA A 61 -20.27 -1.25 9.49
C ALA A 61 -21.58 -0.45 9.64
N GLY A 62 -22.03 0.22 8.58
CA GLY A 62 -23.29 0.99 8.56
C GLY A 62 -24.53 0.21 8.17
N SER A 63 -24.39 -1.04 7.72
CA SER A 63 -25.52 -1.94 7.39
C SER A 63 -26.04 -2.74 8.60
N ALA A 64 -25.70 -2.30 9.82
CA ALA A 64 -26.10 -2.92 11.09
C ALA A 64 -27.16 -2.09 11.82
#